data_AF-A0A7M7PJF9-F1
#
_entry.id   AF-A0A7M7PJF9-F1
#
_cell.length_a   1.000
_cell.length_b   1.000
_cell.length_c   1.000
_cell.angle_alpha   90.00
_cell.angle_beta   90.00
_cell.angle_gamma   90.00
#
_symmetry.space_group_name_H-M   'P 1'
#
loop_
_entity.id
_entity.type
_entity.pdbx_description
1 polymer ?
#
loop_
_entity_poly.entity_id
_entity_poly.type
_entity_poly.pdbx_seq_one_letter_code
_entity_poly.pdbx_strand_id
1 'polypeptide(L)'
;MQVQTLNLELLQCPTPASSHHLAEALCSMPNLTDLTLYGIEPKEEFYSTLKAKASSIQVQTLKLHNIQCTTPASSHHLAETLSSMPNLTDLTLHGIEPKEEFYSTLKAKASSIQVQTLNLHRLQCPTSASSHHLGEALCCMPNLTDLTMNGWNFDEEFYSTLKAKASSIQVCVS
;
A
#
# COMPACT_ATOMS: atom_id res chain seq x y z
N MET A 1 -10.37 25.18 1.39
CA MET A 1 -8.97 24.91 1.81
C MET A 1 -8.28 24.15 0.68
N GLN A 2 -7.14 24.61 0.16
CA GLN A 2 -6.41 24.00 -0.97
C GLN A 2 -5.19 23.20 -0.46
N VAL A 3 -5.39 22.23 0.41
CA VAL A 3 -4.27 21.39 0.89
C VAL A 3 -3.88 20.43 -0.22
N GLN A 4 -2.65 20.56 -0.72
CA GLN A 4 -2.05 19.63 -1.69
C GLN A 4 -1.18 18.57 -1.02
N THR A 5 -0.50 18.94 0.05
CA THR A 5 0.35 18.05 0.83
C THR A 5 -0.13 17.98 2.26
N LEU A 6 -0.28 16.76 2.78
CA LEU A 6 -0.63 16.51 4.17
C LEU A 6 0.32 15.47 4.76
N ASN A 7 1.00 15.85 5.84
CA ASN A 7 1.84 14.96 6.62
C ASN A 7 1.23 14.82 8.02
N LEU A 8 0.86 13.60 8.38
CA LEU A 8 0.30 13.27 9.69
C LEU A 8 1.26 12.33 10.40
N GLU A 9 1.74 12.76 11.57
CA GLU A 9 2.76 12.04 12.33
C GLU A 9 2.25 11.76 13.75
N LEU A 10 2.47 10.53 14.22
CA LEU A 10 2.24 10.09 15.60
C LEU A 10 0.81 10.36 16.11
N LEU A 11 -0.17 10.30 15.20
CA LEU A 11 -1.58 10.46 15.55
C LEU A 11 -2.16 9.17 16.13
N GLN A 12 -2.92 9.32 17.22
CA GLN A 12 -3.70 8.23 17.77
C GLN A 12 -5.15 8.34 17.33
N CYS A 13 -5.71 7.22 16.87
CA CYS A 13 -7.14 7.06 16.66
C CYS A 13 -7.69 6.09 17.73
N PRO A 14 -8.00 6.58 18.95
CA PRO A 14 -8.34 5.71 20.06
C PRO A 14 -9.66 4.95 19.85
N THR A 15 -10.54 5.46 18.97
CA THR A 15 -11.87 4.89 18.72
C THR A 15 -12.10 4.61 17.22
N PRO A 16 -12.96 3.63 16.89
CA PRO A 16 -13.54 3.46 15.56
C PRO A 16 -13.97 4.77 14.88
N ALA A 17 -14.70 5.61 15.62
CA ALA A 17 -15.21 6.88 15.11
C ALA A 17 -14.07 7.85 14.73
N SER A 18 -13.01 7.94 15.53
CA SER A 18 -11.87 8.79 15.21
C SER A 18 -11.13 8.33 13.94
N SER A 19 -11.00 7.02 13.74
CA SER A 19 -10.43 6.43 12.52
C SER A 19 -11.29 6.67 11.29
N HIS A 20 -12.61 6.48 11.43
CA HIS A 20 -13.57 6.76 10.36
C HIS A 20 -13.52 8.25 9.95
N HIS A 21 -13.59 9.17 10.91
CA HIS A 21 -13.54 10.60 10.63
C HIS A 21 -12.22 11.04 9.98
N LEU A 22 -11.09 10.47 10.40
CA LEU A 22 -9.81 10.73 9.75
C LEU A 22 -9.85 10.29 8.28
N ALA A 23 -10.32 9.07 8.00
CA ALA A 23 -10.43 8.58 6.62
C ALA A 23 -11.42 9.41 5.78
N GLU A 24 -12.60 9.76 6.32
CA GLU A 24 -13.56 10.65 5.66
C GLU A 24 -12.95 12.00 5.30
N ALA A 25 -12.18 12.59 6.23
CA ALA A 25 -11.51 13.87 6.01
C ALA A 25 -10.50 13.75 4.86
N LEU A 26 -9.65 12.72 4.86
CA LEU A 26 -8.67 12.47 3.79
C LEU A 26 -9.35 12.28 2.43
N CYS A 27 -10.39 11.46 2.36
CA CYS A 27 -11.13 11.20 1.12
C CYS A 27 -11.89 12.42 0.58
N SER A 28 -12.16 13.42 1.44
CA SER A 28 -12.91 14.63 1.09
C SER A 28 -12.01 15.82 0.74
N MET A 29 -10.69 15.62 0.62
CA MET A 29 -9.76 16.66 0.17
C MET A 29 -9.51 16.58 -1.34
N PRO A 30 -10.23 17.35 -2.17
CA PRO A 30 -10.19 17.20 -3.63
C PRO A 30 -8.85 17.62 -4.26
N ASN A 31 -8.01 18.35 -3.53
CA ASN A 31 -6.73 18.84 -4.02
C ASN A 31 -5.53 18.09 -3.41
N LEU A 32 -5.76 17.09 -2.54
CA LEU A 32 -4.68 16.38 -1.85
C LEU A 32 -4.00 15.41 -2.83
N THR A 33 -2.76 15.73 -3.18
CA THR A 33 -1.91 14.94 -4.08
C THR A 33 -0.84 14.16 -3.33
N ASP A 34 -0.39 14.65 -2.17
CA ASP A 34 0.73 14.09 -1.42
C ASP A 34 0.30 13.81 0.01
N LEU A 35 0.28 12.53 0.39
CA LEU A 35 -0.13 12.08 1.70
C LEU A 35 0.99 11.26 2.36
N THR A 36 1.47 11.72 3.52
CA THR A 36 2.36 10.96 4.39
C THR A 36 1.65 10.64 5.70
N LEU A 37 1.59 9.37 6.05
CA LEU A 37 1.13 8.88 7.35
C LEU A 37 2.30 8.19 8.07
N TYR A 38 2.72 8.73 9.20
CA TYR A 38 3.85 8.23 9.98
C TYR A 38 3.43 7.86 11.40
N GLY A 39 3.63 6.61 11.81
CA GLY A 39 3.39 6.14 13.18
C GLY A 39 1.95 6.34 13.64
N ILE A 40 0.99 6.13 12.74
CA ILE A 40 -0.44 6.23 13.06
C ILE A 40 -0.95 4.84 13.44
N GLU A 41 -1.84 4.80 14.44
CA GLU A 41 -2.50 3.57 14.91
C GLU A 41 -4.01 3.61 14.61
N PRO A 42 -4.43 3.47 13.34
CA PRO A 42 -5.84 3.48 13.00
C PRO A 42 -6.54 2.16 13.40
N LYS A 43 -7.85 2.24 13.62
CA LYS A 43 -8.76 1.10 13.69
C LYS A 43 -9.19 0.67 12.28
N GLU A 44 -9.85 -0.49 12.19
CA GLU A 44 -10.28 -1.07 10.93
C GLU A 44 -11.14 -0.09 10.09
N GLU A 45 -11.94 0.75 10.75
CA GLU A 45 -12.82 1.73 10.14
C GLU A 45 -12.08 2.75 9.27
N PHE A 46 -10.80 3.01 9.56
CA PHE A 46 -9.96 3.81 8.68
C PHE A 46 -9.82 3.14 7.31
N TYR A 47 -9.43 1.86 7.30
CA TYR A 47 -9.17 1.10 6.07
C TYR A 47 -10.45 0.80 5.29
N SER A 48 -11.54 0.42 5.97
CA SER A 48 -12.81 0.16 5.29
C SER A 48 -13.40 1.43 4.67
N THR A 49 -13.24 2.59 5.31
CA THR A 49 -13.63 3.90 4.77
C THR A 49 -12.77 4.29 3.56
N LEU A 50 -11.44 4.13 3.67
CA LEU A 50 -10.53 4.38 2.53
C LEU A 50 -10.91 3.50 1.34
N LYS A 51 -11.16 2.20 1.55
CA LYS A 51 -11.61 1.27 0.51
C LYS A 51 -12.90 1.77 -0.15
N ALA A 52 -13.91 2.12 0.66
CA ALA A 52 -15.22 2.52 0.16
C ALA A 52 -15.18 3.77 -0.72
N LYS A 53 -14.16 4.62 -0.54
CA LYS A 53 -13.99 5.88 -1.27
C LYS A 53 -12.72 5.95 -2.11
N ALA A 54 -12.05 4.82 -2.32
CA ALA A 54 -10.73 4.81 -2.94
C ALA A 54 -10.72 5.49 -4.32
N SER A 55 -11.80 5.32 -5.09
CA SER A 55 -11.97 5.93 -6.41
C SER A 55 -12.12 7.46 -6.40
N SER A 56 -12.42 8.08 -5.25
CA SER A 56 -12.48 9.54 -5.12
C SER A 56 -11.19 10.16 -4.61
N ILE A 57 -10.23 9.37 -4.12
CA ILE A 57 -8.97 9.86 -3.57
C ILE A 57 -8.07 10.35 -4.72
N GLN A 58 -7.62 11.60 -4.64
CA GLN A 58 -6.81 12.26 -5.68
C GLN A 58 -5.29 12.14 -5.48
N VAL A 59 -4.87 11.43 -4.41
CA VAL A 59 -3.47 11.27 -4.03
C VAL A 59 -2.67 10.58 -5.14
N GLN A 60 -1.55 11.19 -5.50
CA GLN A 60 -0.55 10.69 -6.44
C GLN A 60 0.63 10.06 -5.70
N THR A 61 1.04 10.67 -4.58
CA THR A 61 2.11 10.17 -3.72
C THR A 61 1.56 9.76 -2.36
N LEU A 62 1.62 8.46 -2.06
CA LEU A 62 1.23 7.91 -0.76
C LEU A 62 2.43 7.30 -0.04
N LYS A 63 2.69 7.78 1.18
CA LYS A 63 3.75 7.26 2.04
C LYS A 63 3.17 6.76 3.35
N LEU A 64 3.32 5.47 3.60
CA LEU A 64 2.88 4.79 4.82
C LEU A 64 4.10 4.32 5.60
N HIS A 65 4.37 4.96 6.73
CA HIS A 65 5.51 4.65 7.59
C HIS A 65 5.01 4.18 8.95
N ASN A 66 5.36 2.95 9.34
CA ASN A 66 5.03 2.36 10.64
C ASN A 66 3.54 2.48 10.98
N ILE A 67 2.66 2.35 9.98
CA ILE A 67 1.20 2.36 10.20
C ILE A 67 0.73 0.95 10.58
N GLN A 68 -0.09 0.85 11.62
CA GLN A 68 -0.58 -0.44 12.12
C GLN A 68 -1.68 -1.02 11.23
N CYS A 69 -1.40 -2.16 10.60
CA CYS A 69 -2.36 -2.93 9.81
C CYS A 69 -2.56 -4.33 10.40
N THR A 70 -3.14 -4.39 11.60
CA THR A 70 -3.01 -5.56 12.49
C THR A 70 -4.02 -6.68 12.24
N THR A 71 -5.07 -6.46 11.44
CA THR A 71 -6.11 -7.46 11.15
C THR A 71 -6.10 -7.93 9.69
N PRO A 72 -6.59 -9.15 9.41
CA PRO A 72 -6.90 -9.61 8.07
C PRO A 72 -7.76 -8.62 7.26
N ALA A 73 -8.83 -8.11 7.88
CA ALA A 73 -9.76 -7.18 7.23
C ALA A 73 -9.07 -5.86 6.85
N SER A 74 -8.30 -5.26 7.76
CA SER A 74 -7.52 -4.05 7.49
C SER A 74 -6.51 -4.26 6.35
N SER A 75 -5.87 -5.43 6.33
CA SER A 75 -4.87 -5.80 5.31
C SER A 75 -5.49 -5.95 3.92
N HIS A 76 -6.63 -6.65 3.85
CA HIS A 76 -7.43 -6.77 2.65
C HIS A 76 -7.92 -5.39 2.14
N HIS A 77 -8.47 -4.57 3.03
CA HIS A 77 -8.99 -3.24 2.68
C HIS A 77 -7.89 -2.29 2.21
N LEU A 78 -6.69 -2.34 2.80
CA LEU A 78 -5.56 -1.56 2.33
C LEU A 78 -5.19 -1.92 0.89
N ALA A 79 -5.05 -3.22 0.58
CA ALA A 79 -4.75 -3.67 -0.79
C ALA A 79 -5.83 -3.27 -1.80
N GLU A 80 -7.12 -3.41 -1.44
CA GLU A 80 -8.22 -2.97 -2.31
C GLU A 80 -8.21 -1.45 -2.53
N THR A 81 -7.90 -0.67 -1.49
CA THR A 81 -7.76 0.78 -1.58
C THR A 81 -6.70 1.14 -2.61
N LEU A 82 -5.47 0.61 -2.46
CA LEU A 82 -4.35 0.90 -3.36
C LEU A 82 -4.68 0.57 -4.82
N SER A 83 -5.41 -0.53 -5.06
CA SER A 83 -5.82 -0.93 -6.42
C SER A 83 -6.93 -0.09 -7.03
N SER A 84 -7.61 0.73 -6.23
CA SER A 84 -8.77 1.52 -6.64
C SER A 84 -8.49 3.02 -6.66
N MET A 85 -7.28 3.44 -6.29
CA MET A 85 -6.84 4.83 -6.37
C MET A 85 -6.44 5.17 -7.81
N PRO A 86 -7.19 6.04 -8.52
CA PRO A 86 -7.02 6.23 -9.96
C PRO A 86 -5.73 6.96 -10.34
N ASN A 87 -5.18 7.75 -9.42
CA ASN A 87 -4.03 8.63 -9.69
C ASN A 87 -2.77 8.23 -8.92
N LEU A 88 -2.77 7.12 -8.17
CA LEU A 88 -1.64 6.73 -7.33
C LEU A 88 -0.46 6.23 -8.20
N THR A 89 0.57 7.06 -8.32
CA THR A 89 1.79 6.75 -9.10
C THR A 89 2.96 6.39 -8.20
N ASP A 90 3.03 6.94 -6.99
CA ASP A 90 4.17 6.81 -6.10
C ASP A 90 3.72 6.22 -4.76
N LEU A 91 4.20 5.02 -4.45
CA LEU A 91 3.84 4.32 -3.21
C LEU A 91 5.09 4.00 -2.40
N THR A 92 5.10 4.42 -1.13
CA THR A 92 6.10 3.99 -0.14
C THR A 92 5.42 3.24 0.99
N LEU A 93 5.86 1.99 1.22
CA LEU A 93 5.47 1.17 2.36
C LEU A 93 6.72 0.91 3.20
N HIS A 94 6.79 1.54 4.37
CA HIS A 94 7.94 1.45 5.26
C HIS A 94 7.51 0.90 6.62
N GLY A 95 8.03 -0.27 7.01
CA GLY A 95 7.86 -0.80 8.36
C GLY A 95 6.40 -1.08 8.70
N ILE A 96 5.59 -1.38 7.69
CA ILE A 96 4.23 -1.85 7.88
C ILE A 96 4.24 -3.37 8.03
N GLU A 97 3.29 -3.89 8.81
CA GLU A 97 3.18 -5.34 9.10
C GLU A 97 1.80 -5.88 8.70
N PRO A 98 1.47 -5.91 7.40
CA PRO A 98 0.19 -6.43 6.94
C PRO A 98 0.10 -7.96 7.08
N LYS A 99 -1.13 -8.48 7.07
CA LYS A 99 -1.42 -9.92 7.05
C LYS A 99 -1.42 -10.48 5.63
N GLU A 100 -1.49 -11.82 5.51
CA GLU A 100 -1.53 -12.55 4.23
C GLU A 100 -2.58 -12.01 3.24
N GLU A 101 -3.69 -11.51 3.77
CA GLU A 101 -4.79 -10.94 2.99
C GLU A 101 -4.36 -9.71 2.18
N PHE A 102 -3.36 -8.96 2.64
CA PHE A 102 -2.79 -7.88 1.85
C PHE A 102 -2.12 -8.42 0.59
N TYR A 103 -1.24 -9.41 0.73
CA TYR A 103 -0.44 -9.95 -0.37
C TYR A 103 -1.29 -10.70 -1.40
N SER A 104 -2.20 -11.57 -0.94
CA SER A 104 -3.13 -12.30 -1.81
C SER A 104 -4.06 -11.36 -2.58
N THR A 105 -4.57 -10.30 -1.93
CA THR A 105 -5.40 -9.27 -2.59
C THR A 105 -4.58 -8.42 -3.56
N LEU A 106 -3.37 -8.02 -3.17
CA LEU A 106 -2.45 -7.25 -4.01
C LEU A 106 -2.16 -8.00 -5.31
N LYS A 107 -1.88 -9.31 -5.22
CA LYS A 107 -1.74 -10.20 -6.38
C LYS A 107 -3.01 -10.19 -7.24
N ALA A 108 -4.18 -10.45 -6.63
CA ALA A 108 -5.44 -10.53 -7.36
C ALA A 108 -5.81 -9.22 -8.08
N LYS A 109 -5.36 -8.08 -7.56
CA LYS A 109 -5.66 -6.74 -8.07
C LYS A 109 -4.50 -6.08 -8.80
N ALA A 110 -3.37 -6.77 -8.97
CA ALA A 110 -2.13 -6.18 -9.46
C ALA A 110 -2.29 -5.45 -10.80
N SER A 111 -3.09 -6.00 -11.71
CA SER A 111 -3.37 -5.40 -13.03
C SER A 111 -4.14 -4.09 -12.99
N SER A 112 -4.75 -3.73 -11.85
CA SER A 112 -5.50 -2.48 -11.65
C SER A 112 -4.66 -1.40 -10.96
N ILE A 113 -3.51 -1.75 -10.40
CA ILE A 113 -2.64 -0.83 -9.66
C ILE A 113 -1.94 0.11 -10.64
N GLN A 114 -2.03 1.42 -10.38
CA GLN A 114 -1.48 2.47 -11.24
C GLN A 114 -0.04 2.87 -10.91
N VAL A 115 0.53 2.32 -9.83
CA VAL A 115 1.85 2.67 -9.28
C VAL A 115 2.95 2.47 -10.31
N GLN A 116 3.78 3.49 -10.47
CA GLN A 116 4.97 3.53 -11.31
C GLN A 116 6.24 3.35 -10.48
N THR A 117 6.29 3.99 -9.30
CA THR A 117 7.41 3.92 -8.38
C THR A 117 6.96 3.29 -7.06
N LEU A 118 7.52 2.12 -6.74
CA LEU A 118 7.21 1.38 -5.53
C LEU A 118 8.45 1.25 -4.63
N ASN A 119 8.36 1.82 -3.43
CA ASN A 119 9.40 1.75 -2.41
C ASN A 119 8.93 0.87 -1.25
N LEU A 120 9.61 -0.26 -1.04
CA LEU A 120 9.30 -1.22 0.00
C LEU A 120 10.46 -1.33 0.99
N HIS A 121 10.26 -0.78 2.18
CA HIS A 121 11.29 -0.69 3.22
C HIS A 121 10.86 -1.49 4.45
N ARG A 122 11.66 -2.48 4.87
CA ARG A 122 11.34 -3.31 6.04
C ARG A 122 9.94 -3.95 5.98
N LEU A 123 9.46 -4.30 4.79
CA LEU A 123 8.22 -5.03 4.61
C LEU A 123 8.47 -6.52 4.85
N GLN A 124 7.68 -7.15 5.72
CA GLN A 124 7.83 -8.56 6.05
C GLN A 124 6.71 -9.41 5.49
N CYS A 125 7.06 -10.48 4.78
CA CYS A 125 6.15 -11.54 4.39
C CYS A 125 5.98 -12.52 5.57
N PRO A 126 4.79 -12.62 6.19
CA PRO A 126 4.60 -13.51 7.34
C PRO A 126 4.68 -15.00 6.97
N THR A 127 4.52 -15.35 5.70
CA THR A 127 4.58 -16.73 5.20
C THR A 127 5.26 -16.78 3.83
N SER A 128 5.67 -17.98 3.39
CA SER A 128 6.15 -18.19 2.02
C SER A 128 5.07 -17.92 0.96
N ALA A 129 3.78 -18.11 1.30
CA ALA A 129 2.69 -17.72 0.41
C ALA A 129 2.63 -16.20 0.22
N SER A 130 2.84 -15.41 1.28
CA SER A 130 2.95 -13.95 1.17
C SER A 130 4.10 -13.53 0.25
N SER A 131 5.26 -14.17 0.39
CA SER A 131 6.42 -13.95 -0.49
C SER A 131 6.09 -14.23 -1.96
N HIS A 132 5.51 -15.39 -2.23
CA HIS A 132 5.10 -15.78 -3.58
C HIS A 132 4.06 -14.81 -4.17
N HIS A 133 3.02 -14.48 -3.40
CA HIS A 133 1.98 -13.54 -3.81
C HIS A 133 2.54 -12.15 -4.11
N LEU A 134 3.47 -11.66 -3.29
CA LEU A 134 4.12 -10.38 -3.54
C LEU A 134 4.93 -10.41 -4.83
N GLY A 135 5.74 -11.45 -5.04
CA GLY A 135 6.48 -11.64 -6.29
C GLY A 135 5.57 -11.63 -7.51
N GLU A 136 4.47 -12.39 -7.46
CA GLU A 136 3.48 -12.41 -8.55
C GLU A 136 2.79 -11.06 -8.75
N ALA A 137 2.44 -10.36 -7.67
CA ALA A 137 1.82 -9.04 -7.76
C ALA A 137 2.74 -8.06 -8.50
N LEU A 138 4.01 -7.97 -8.11
CA LEU A 138 5.00 -7.09 -8.75
C LEU A 138 5.13 -7.36 -10.25
N CYS A 139 5.07 -8.63 -10.65
CA CYS A 139 5.15 -9.03 -12.07
C CYS A 139 3.88 -8.72 -12.88
N CYS A 140 2.76 -8.44 -12.20
CA CYS A 140 1.47 -8.19 -12.82
C CYS A 140 1.05 -6.71 -12.75
N MET A 141 1.88 -5.83 -12.17
CA MET A 141 1.64 -4.39 -12.17
C MET A 141 2.10 -3.78 -13.51
N PRO A 142 1.17 -3.31 -14.37
CA PRO A 142 1.50 -2.97 -15.75
C PRO A 142 2.31 -1.66 -15.88
N ASN A 143 2.22 -0.77 -14.90
CA ASN A 143 2.85 0.54 -14.93
C ASN A 143 4.11 0.63 -14.07
N LEU A 144 4.44 -0.43 -13.32
CA LEU A 144 5.59 -0.42 -12.41
C LEU A 144 6.87 -0.34 -13.25
N THR A 145 7.67 0.70 -13.00
CA THR A 145 8.91 1.00 -13.74
C THR A 145 10.09 1.18 -12.79
N ASP A 146 9.85 1.62 -11.56
CA ASP A 146 10.87 1.75 -10.52
C ASP A 146 10.47 0.96 -9.28
N LEU A 147 11.35 0.06 -8.84
CA LEU A 147 11.16 -0.75 -7.64
C LEU A 147 12.40 -0.66 -6.77
N THR A 148 12.23 -0.16 -5.55
CA THR A 148 13.28 -0.14 -4.53
C THR A 148 12.86 -0.99 -3.34
N MET A 149 13.74 -1.88 -2.92
CA MET A 149 13.47 -2.84 -1.85
C MET A 149 14.67 -2.91 -0.90
N ASN A 150 14.49 -2.52 0.37
CA ASN A 150 15.59 -2.54 1.34
C ASN A 150 15.17 -3.01 2.74
N GLY A 151 16.14 -3.55 3.50
CA GLY A 151 15.90 -4.07 4.85
C GLY A 151 15.07 -5.35 4.89
N TRP A 152 15.23 -6.25 3.92
CA TRP A 152 14.45 -7.49 3.78
C TRP A 152 15.20 -8.74 4.21
N ASN A 153 14.41 -9.76 4.52
CA ASN A 153 14.83 -11.16 4.62
C ASN A 153 13.87 -12.00 3.76
N PHE A 154 13.93 -11.82 2.45
CA PHE A 154 13.15 -12.62 1.51
C PHE A 154 13.58 -14.07 1.50
N ASP A 155 12.61 -14.97 1.34
CA ASP A 155 12.87 -16.38 1.13
C ASP A 155 13.24 -16.69 -0.32
N GLU A 156 13.73 -17.91 -0.55
CA GLU A 156 14.07 -18.44 -1.87
C GLU A 156 12.87 -18.44 -2.84
N GLU A 157 11.65 -18.56 -2.30
CA GLU A 157 10.42 -18.58 -3.08
C GLU A 157 10.21 -17.23 -3.79
N PHE A 158 10.38 -16.11 -3.09
CA PHE A 158 10.29 -14.79 -3.69
C PHE A 158 11.23 -14.62 -4.89
N TYR A 159 12.51 -14.97 -4.72
CA TYR A 159 13.50 -14.85 -5.78
C TYR A 159 13.22 -15.79 -6.95
N SER A 160 12.69 -16.98 -6.67
CA SER A 160 12.30 -17.96 -7.69
C SER A 160 11.13 -17.45 -8.53
N THR A 161 10.10 -16.87 -7.90
CA THR A 161 9.00 -16.21 -8.60
C THR A 161 9.50 -15.06 -9.47
N LEU A 162 10.35 -14.18 -8.90
CA LEU A 162 10.92 -13.04 -9.64
C LEU A 162 11.72 -13.50 -10.85
N LYS A 163 12.59 -14.51 -10.68
CA LYS A 163 13.37 -15.10 -11.78
C LYS A 163 12.47 -15.70 -12.86
N ALA A 164 11.43 -16.44 -12.49
CA ALA A 164 10.51 -17.07 -13.44
C ALA A 164 9.71 -16.05 -14.26
N LYS A 165 9.50 -14.86 -13.70
CA LYS A 165 8.67 -13.80 -14.29
C LYS A 165 9.46 -12.59 -14.75
N ALA A 166 10.79 -12.60 -14.66
CA ALA A 166 11.66 -11.48 -14.99
C ALA A 166 11.44 -10.93 -16.41
N SER A 167 11.07 -11.78 -17.37
CA SER A 167 10.75 -11.37 -18.74
C SER A 167 9.45 -10.57 -18.88
N SER A 168 8.58 -10.62 -17.87
CA SER A 168 7.33 -9.85 -17.78
C SER A 168 7.49 -8.52 -17.04
N ILE A 169 8.65 -8.30 -16.41
CA ILE A 169 8.93 -7.14 -15.58
C ILE A 169 9.62 -6.07 -16.45
N GLN A 170 8.94 -4.94 -16.69
CA GLN A 170 9.51 -3.76 -17.34
C GLN A 170 10.07 -2.75 -16.32
N VAL A 171 10.76 -3.24 -15.29
CA VAL A 171 11.21 -2.43 -14.14
C VAL A 171 12.72 -2.24 -14.14
N CYS A 172 13.17 -1.01 -13.94
CA CYS A 172 14.54 -0.69 -13.52
C CYS A 172 14.69 -1.02 -12.03
N VAL A 173 15.36 -2.14 -11.73
CA VAL A 173 15.71 -2.53 -10.35
C VAL A 173 17.02 -1.85 -9.97
N SER A 174 17.03 -1.05 -8.91
CA SER A 174 18.22 -0.33 -8.39
C SER A 174 18.43 -0.53 -6.90
#